data_AF-A0A7N2L9L5-F1
#
_entry.id   AF-A0A7N2L9L5-F1
#
_cell.length_a   1.000
_cell.length_b   1.000
_cell.length_c   1.000
_cell.angle_alpha   90.00
_cell.angle_beta   90.00
_cell.angle_gamma   90.00
#
_symmetry.space_group_name_H-M   'P 1'
#
loop_
_entity.id
_entity.type
_entity.pdbx_description
1 polymer ?
#
loop_
_entity_poly.entity_id
_entity_poly.type
_entity_poly.pdbx_seq_one_letter_code
_entity_poly.pdbx_strand_id
1 'polypeptide(L)'
;MNILMQFLPLNPYKVNDKGVPMTAFLANIFSCGSIGIGLCISHRIVDGATFATFLNAWSEASKGATQTIIPSFDLASLFPPKDINVQVPHCVNSEEKTVTKRFVFDARSLGLLKAKVGLSGGHANPSRVEAVTSLIWKTPLSAPNYVRPPLVTKQEVEMYRFSNWIRFPFYNIDFGFGKPIWVCTTNVPIKNIVVLMSTRSGDGIEAWVTLAEQVMAKFECHHELLEFASST
;
A
#
# COMPACT_ATOMS: atom_id res chain seq x y z
N MET A 1 -16.25 -11.24 -0.85
CA MET A 1 -15.97 -10.34 -2.00
C MET A 1 -15.59 -8.98 -1.44
N ASN A 2 -14.43 -8.44 -1.79
CA ASN A 2 -13.99 -7.12 -1.29
C ASN A 2 -14.85 -6.02 -1.92
N ILE A 3 -15.66 -5.32 -1.11
CA ILE A 3 -16.59 -4.30 -1.58
C ILE A 3 -15.90 -3.17 -2.35
N LEU A 4 -14.64 -2.87 -2.01
CA LEU A 4 -13.85 -1.81 -2.66
C LEU A 4 -13.60 -2.08 -4.15
N MET A 5 -13.55 -3.35 -4.55
CA MET A 5 -13.35 -3.73 -5.95
C MET A 5 -14.56 -3.36 -6.83
N GLN A 6 -15.74 -3.15 -6.25
CA GLN A 6 -16.95 -2.77 -7.00
C GLN A 6 -16.92 -1.30 -7.44
N PHE A 7 -16.10 -0.48 -6.79
CA PHE A 7 -15.95 0.94 -7.12
C PHE A 7 -14.86 1.20 -8.17
N LEU A 8 -14.17 0.15 -8.65
CA LEU A 8 -13.16 0.26 -9.69
C LEU A 8 -13.78 0.13 -11.09
N PRO A 9 -13.23 0.82 -12.10
CA PRO A 9 -13.74 0.75 -13.48
C PRO A 9 -13.54 -0.62 -14.15
N LEU A 10 -12.61 -1.42 -13.63
CA LEU A 10 -12.27 -2.74 -14.12
C LEU A 10 -11.60 -3.55 -13.01
N ASN A 11 -11.50 -4.87 -13.19
CA ASN A 11 -10.71 -5.70 -12.28
C ASN A 11 -9.22 -5.53 -12.60
N PRO A 12 -8.40 -4.89 -11.73
CA PRO A 12 -7.00 -4.57 -12.00
C PRO A 12 -6.10 -5.81 -12.13
N TYR A 13 -6.59 -7.00 -11.77
CA TYR A 13 -5.82 -8.25 -11.79
C TYR A 13 -6.30 -9.24 -12.85
N LYS A 14 -7.34 -8.88 -13.64
CA LYS A 14 -7.74 -9.66 -14.81
C LYS A 14 -7.16 -9.03 -16.06
N VAL A 15 -6.10 -9.64 -16.58
CA VAL A 15 -5.56 -9.33 -17.90
C VAL A 15 -6.40 -10.06 -18.94
N ASN A 16 -6.93 -9.31 -19.91
CA ASN A 16 -7.71 -9.81 -21.02
C ASN A 16 -6.89 -9.73 -22.32
N ASP A 17 -7.08 -10.70 -23.22
CA ASP A 17 -6.32 -10.83 -24.48
C ASP A 17 -6.50 -9.63 -25.44
N LYS A 18 -7.49 -8.77 -25.17
CA LYS A 18 -7.80 -7.56 -25.95
C LYS A 18 -6.99 -6.33 -25.54
N GLY A 19 -6.01 -6.49 -24.64
CA GLY A 19 -5.20 -5.40 -24.11
C GLY A 19 -5.77 -4.81 -22.82
N VAL A 20 -4.87 -4.37 -21.93
CA VAL A 20 -5.22 -3.78 -20.63
C VAL A 20 -5.08 -2.25 -20.71
N PRO A 21 -6.10 -1.46 -20.35
CA PRO A 21 -5.98 0.00 -20.30
C PRO A 21 -4.81 0.44 -19.41
N MET A 22 -4.04 1.44 -19.87
CA MET A 22 -2.96 2.01 -19.06
C MET A 22 -3.49 2.72 -17.81
N THR A 23 -4.61 3.42 -17.96
CA THR A 23 -5.32 4.11 -16.88
C THR A 23 -6.83 4.01 -17.15
N ALA A 24 -7.62 3.79 -16.10
CA ALA A 24 -9.08 3.86 -16.14
C ALA A 24 -9.57 4.41 -14.80
N PHE A 25 -10.64 5.20 -14.80
CA PHE A 25 -11.28 5.68 -13.58
C PHE A 25 -12.80 5.49 -13.60
N LEU A 26 -13.42 5.44 -12.43
CA LEU A 26 -14.86 5.39 -12.24
C LEU A 26 -15.26 6.38 -11.15
N ALA A 27 -16.19 7.29 -11.48
CA ALA A 27 -16.82 8.16 -10.50
C ALA A 27 -18.16 7.53 -10.06
N ASN A 28 -18.25 7.18 -8.78
CA ASN A 28 -19.42 6.57 -8.16
C ASN A 28 -20.16 7.64 -7.35
N ILE A 29 -21.35 8.03 -7.78
CA ILE A 29 -22.17 9.04 -7.09
C ILE A 29 -23.20 8.32 -6.22
N PHE A 30 -23.16 8.56 -4.91
CA PHE A 30 -24.07 7.94 -3.95
C PHE A 30 -25.36 8.75 -3.80
N SER A 31 -26.42 8.12 -3.29
CA SER A 31 -27.73 8.78 -3.09
C SER A 31 -27.67 9.98 -2.13
N CYS A 32 -26.69 10.01 -1.22
CA CYS A 32 -26.43 11.15 -0.34
C CYS A 32 -25.62 12.29 -1.01
N GLY A 33 -25.29 12.16 -2.30
CA GLY A 33 -24.50 13.14 -3.05
C GLY A 33 -22.99 13.01 -2.86
N SER A 34 -22.50 12.10 -2.01
CA SER A 34 -21.06 11.82 -1.91
C SER A 34 -20.54 11.17 -3.19
N ILE A 35 -19.22 11.27 -3.41
CA ILE A 35 -18.55 10.74 -4.61
C ILE A 35 -17.40 9.84 -4.18
N GLY A 36 -17.34 8.63 -4.76
CA GLY A 36 -16.21 7.72 -4.67
C GLY A 36 -15.51 7.61 -6.02
N ILE A 37 -14.22 7.98 -6.09
CA ILE A 37 -13.41 7.85 -7.30
C ILE A 37 -12.55 6.60 -7.20
N GLY A 38 -12.84 5.60 -8.03
CA GLY A 38 -11.96 4.44 -8.23
C GLY A 38 -11.01 4.69 -9.40
N LEU A 39 -9.74 4.32 -9.24
CA LEU A 39 -8.70 4.54 -10.26
C LEU A 39 -7.85 3.27 -10.40
N CYS A 40 -7.72 2.78 -11.63
CA CYS A 40 -6.81 1.72 -12.02
C CYS A 40 -5.71 2.34 -12.88
N ILE A 41 -4.45 2.12 -12.54
CA ILE A 41 -3.31 2.55 -13.35
C ILE A 41 -2.27 1.43 -13.42
N SER A 42 -1.67 1.25 -14.60
CA SER A 42 -0.69 0.20 -14.83
C SER A 42 0.62 0.51 -14.12
N HIS A 43 1.01 -0.38 -13.19
CA HIS A 43 2.28 -0.27 -12.46
C HIS A 43 3.52 -0.44 -13.37
N ARG A 44 3.34 -0.78 -14.67
CA ARG A 44 4.42 -0.81 -15.68
C ARG A 44 4.95 0.58 -16.03
N ILE A 45 4.12 1.62 -15.85
CA ILE A 45 4.43 2.98 -16.29
C ILE A 45 4.45 4.00 -15.16
N VAL A 46 3.98 3.64 -13.96
CA VAL A 46 3.98 4.52 -12.80
C VAL A 46 4.45 3.80 -11.53
N ASP A 47 5.17 4.54 -10.69
CA ASP A 47 5.35 4.23 -9.28
C ASP A 47 4.42 5.10 -8.41
N GLY A 48 4.52 4.99 -7.09
CA GLY A 48 3.69 5.77 -6.16
C GLY A 48 3.85 7.29 -6.29
N ALA A 49 5.07 7.77 -6.58
CA ALA A 49 5.34 9.20 -6.72
C ALA A 49 4.75 9.75 -8.03
N THR A 50 4.90 9.00 -9.13
CA THR A 50 4.31 9.33 -10.43
C THR A 50 2.78 9.30 -10.36
N PHE A 51 2.22 8.31 -9.65
CA PHE A 51 0.78 8.22 -9.40
C PHE A 51 0.23 9.44 -8.64
N ALA A 52 0.92 9.83 -7.55
CA ALA A 52 0.54 11.02 -6.79
C ALA A 52 0.65 12.31 -7.62
N THR A 53 1.67 12.43 -8.45
CA THR A 53 1.86 13.56 -9.38
C THR A 53 0.74 13.63 -10.40
N PHE A 54 0.35 12.48 -10.99
CA PHE A 54 -0.78 12.39 -11.90
C PHE A 54 -2.10 12.83 -11.24
N LEU A 55 -2.40 12.33 -10.03
CA LEU A 55 -3.59 12.73 -9.29
C LEU A 55 -3.62 14.24 -9.03
N ASN A 56 -2.49 14.82 -8.63
CA ASN A 56 -2.38 16.25 -8.39
C ASN A 56 -2.63 17.06 -9.68
N ALA A 57 -2.00 16.65 -10.78
CA ALA A 57 -2.19 17.29 -12.09
C ALA A 57 -3.64 17.19 -12.56
N TRP A 58 -4.27 16.02 -12.38
CA TRP A 58 -5.66 15.80 -12.76
C TRP A 58 -6.62 16.65 -11.91
N SER A 59 -6.37 16.78 -10.61
CA SER A 59 -7.18 17.63 -9.75
C SER A 59 -7.03 19.12 -10.08
N GLU A 60 -5.82 19.59 -10.38
CA GLU A 60 -5.60 20.99 -10.80
C GLU A 60 -6.26 21.28 -12.15
N ALA A 61 -6.14 20.37 -13.12
CA ALA A 61 -6.80 20.50 -14.42
C ALA A 61 -8.33 20.56 -14.28
N SER A 62 -8.91 19.78 -13.38
CA SER A 62 -10.36 19.77 -13.12
C SER A 62 -10.87 21.10 -12.54
N LYS A 63 -9.99 21.87 -11.87
CA LYS A 63 -10.29 23.21 -11.35
C LYS A 63 -10.00 24.34 -12.36
N GLY A 64 -9.54 24.02 -13.57
CA GLY A 64 -9.15 25.00 -14.58
C GLY A 64 -7.85 25.75 -14.24
N ALA A 65 -6.94 25.13 -13.48
CA ALA A 65 -5.65 25.74 -13.17
C ALA A 65 -4.84 26.04 -14.44
N THR A 66 -4.22 27.22 -14.48
CA THR A 66 -3.41 27.67 -15.62
C THR A 66 -1.98 27.15 -15.59
N GLN A 67 -1.50 26.76 -14.40
CA GLN A 67 -0.20 26.12 -14.25
C GLN A 67 -0.34 24.61 -14.42
N THR A 68 0.28 24.08 -15.48
CA THR A 68 0.29 22.66 -15.78
C THR A 68 1.51 21.99 -15.14
N ILE A 69 1.29 20.89 -14.42
CA ILE A 69 2.38 19.98 -14.06
C ILE A 69 2.83 19.30 -15.35
N ILE A 70 4.08 19.54 -15.77
CA ILE A 70 4.65 18.94 -16.97
C ILE A 70 5.48 17.70 -16.55
N PRO A 71 4.98 16.47 -16.77
CA PRO A 71 5.79 15.27 -16.54
C PRO A 71 6.87 15.12 -17.62
N SER A 72 8.03 14.57 -17.25
CA SER A 72 9.02 14.07 -18.21
C SER A 72 8.78 12.58 -18.49
N PHE A 73 8.85 12.20 -19.76
CA PHE A 73 8.71 10.81 -20.22
C PHE A 73 10.03 10.27 -20.79
N ASP A 74 11.16 10.89 -20.45
CA ASP A 74 12.48 10.55 -20.99
C ASP A 74 13.17 9.39 -20.25
N LEU A 75 12.42 8.65 -19.42
CA LEU A 75 12.96 7.55 -18.62
C LEU A 75 13.63 6.46 -19.46
N ALA A 76 13.14 6.18 -20.67
CA ALA A 76 13.78 5.22 -21.58
C ALA A 76 15.13 5.71 -22.12
N SER A 77 15.35 7.02 -22.18
CA SER A 77 16.64 7.61 -22.56
C SER A 77 17.65 7.53 -21.40
N LEU A 78 17.17 7.74 -20.16
CA LEU A 78 18.00 7.66 -18.96
C LEU A 78 18.30 6.21 -18.55
N PHE A 79 17.33 5.32 -18.73
CA PHE A 79 17.40 3.89 -18.41
C PHE A 79 16.96 3.07 -19.63
N PRO A 80 17.84 2.88 -20.62
CA PRO A 80 17.51 2.12 -21.83
C PRO A 80 16.96 0.74 -21.50
N PRO A 81 15.86 0.32 -22.16
CA PRO A 81 15.29 -1.00 -21.93
C PRO A 81 16.32 -2.06 -22.25
N LYS A 82 16.49 -3.01 -21.34
CA LYS A 82 17.29 -4.21 -21.55
C LYS A 82 16.36 -5.40 -21.50
N ASP A 83 16.65 -6.41 -22.31
CA ASP A 83 16.02 -7.73 -22.20
C ASP A 83 16.51 -8.40 -20.91
N ILE A 84 15.92 -8.01 -19.78
CA ILE A 84 16.21 -8.61 -18.48
C ILE A 84 15.23 -9.75 -18.29
N ASN A 85 15.74 -10.99 -18.36
CA ASN A 85 14.98 -12.15 -17.94
C ASN A 85 14.98 -12.20 -16.40
N VAL A 86 14.11 -11.41 -15.78
CA VAL A 86 13.90 -11.46 -14.32
C VAL A 86 13.11 -12.74 -14.03
N GLN A 87 13.78 -13.73 -13.46
CA GLN A 87 13.07 -14.81 -12.78
C GLN A 87 12.36 -14.21 -11.57
N VAL A 88 11.06 -13.98 -11.71
CA VAL A 88 10.23 -13.52 -10.59
C VAL A 88 10.32 -14.63 -9.52
N PRO A 89 10.78 -14.33 -8.29
CA PRO A 89 10.90 -15.35 -7.28
C PRO A 89 9.53 -15.97 -7.01
N HIS A 90 9.48 -17.29 -6.79
CA HIS A 90 8.24 -18.05 -6.58
C HIS A 90 7.36 -17.45 -5.46
N CYS A 91 7.96 -16.73 -4.51
CA CYS A 91 7.24 -16.02 -3.45
C CYS A 91 6.28 -14.90 -3.92
N VAL A 92 6.36 -14.44 -5.17
CA VAL A 92 5.43 -13.46 -5.76
C VAL A 92 4.22 -14.14 -6.40
N ASN A 93 4.38 -15.39 -6.88
CA ASN A 93 3.35 -16.17 -7.55
C ASN A 93 2.86 -17.27 -6.62
N SER A 94 2.09 -16.88 -5.60
CA SER A 94 1.40 -17.87 -4.77
C SER A 94 -0.05 -18.00 -5.24
N GLU A 95 -0.49 -19.23 -5.54
CA GLU A 95 -1.91 -19.54 -5.74
C GLU A 95 -2.71 -19.48 -4.43
N GLU A 96 -2.04 -19.22 -3.31
CA GLU A 96 -2.64 -19.11 -2.00
C GLU A 96 -3.58 -17.90 -1.93
N LYS A 97 -4.79 -18.14 -1.41
CA LYS A 97 -5.79 -17.10 -1.23
C LYS A 97 -5.31 -16.08 -0.19
N THR A 98 -5.19 -14.83 -0.62
CA THR A 98 -4.75 -13.71 0.21
C THR A 98 -5.90 -12.79 0.60
N VAL A 99 -5.74 -12.15 1.76
CA VAL A 99 -6.63 -11.09 2.27
C VAL A 99 -5.82 -9.88 2.68
N THR A 100 -6.35 -8.71 2.38
CA THR A 100 -5.81 -7.42 2.83
C THR A 100 -6.66 -6.88 3.96
N LYS A 101 -6.02 -6.50 5.07
CA LYS A 101 -6.67 -5.84 6.22
C LYS A 101 -5.96 -4.54 6.57
N ARG A 102 -6.71 -3.59 7.13
CA ARG A 102 -6.21 -2.29 7.54
C ARG A 102 -5.97 -2.28 9.05
N PHE A 103 -4.77 -1.88 9.44
CA PHE A 103 -4.34 -1.69 10.82
C PHE A 103 -3.98 -0.22 11.03
N VAL A 104 -4.63 0.45 11.98
CA VAL A 104 -4.45 1.88 12.23
C VAL A 104 -3.61 2.09 13.48
N PHE A 105 -2.52 2.80 13.32
CA PHE A 105 -1.66 3.30 14.39
C PHE A 105 -1.89 4.79 14.53
N ASP A 106 -2.57 5.20 15.61
CA ASP A 106 -2.80 6.61 15.89
C ASP A 106 -1.52 7.31 16.41
N ALA A 107 -1.56 8.64 16.54
CA ALA A 107 -0.41 9.42 16.99
C ALA A 107 0.11 8.98 18.37
N ARG A 108 -0.80 8.61 19.28
CA ARG A 108 -0.44 8.18 20.64
C ARG A 108 0.24 6.82 20.61
N SER A 109 -0.34 5.85 19.91
CA SER A 109 0.22 4.50 19.81
C SER A 109 1.57 4.50 19.10
N LEU A 110 1.74 5.33 18.06
CA LEU A 110 3.05 5.53 17.40
C LEU A 110 4.09 6.14 18.35
N GLY A 111 3.72 7.10 19.19
CA GLY A 111 4.60 7.67 20.19
C GLY A 111 5.14 6.60 21.15
N LEU A 112 4.24 5.76 21.66
CA LEU A 112 4.58 4.64 22.55
C LEU A 112 5.44 3.58 21.85
N LEU A 113 5.07 3.19 20.63
CA LEU A 113 5.81 2.21 19.85
C LEU A 113 7.25 2.68 19.54
N LYS A 114 7.42 3.94 19.13
CA LYS A 114 8.75 4.54 18.91
C LYS A 114 9.61 4.50 20.16
N ALA A 115 9.03 4.83 21.32
CA ALA A 115 9.74 4.78 22.60
C ALA A 115 10.18 3.34 22.94
N LYS A 116 9.27 2.36 22.79
CA LYS A 116 9.55 0.94 23.04
C LYS A 116 10.67 0.40 22.14
N VAL A 117 10.65 0.74 20.85
CA VAL A 117 11.69 0.34 19.88
C VAL A 117 13.02 1.04 20.18
N GLY A 118 13.00 2.34 20.49
CA GLY A 118 14.19 3.12 20.82
C GLY A 118 14.94 2.59 22.06
N LEU A 119 14.21 2.07 23.06
CA LEU A 119 14.81 1.45 24.25
C LEU A 119 15.47 0.10 23.95
N SER A 120 15.02 -0.62 22.92
CA SER A 120 15.46 -1.98 22.62
C SER A 120 16.59 -2.05 21.58
N GLY A 121 16.75 -1.02 20.72
CA GLY A 121 17.53 -1.10 19.49
C GLY A 121 18.85 -0.31 19.45
N GLY A 122 19.27 0.36 20.52
CA GLY A 122 20.48 1.19 20.57
C GLY A 122 20.48 2.44 19.67
N HIS A 123 19.54 2.55 18.72
CA HIS A 123 19.29 3.73 17.90
C HIS A 123 18.34 4.68 18.63
N ALA A 124 18.89 5.80 19.12
CA ALA A 124 18.09 6.85 19.73
C ALA A 124 17.13 7.45 18.68
N ASN A 125 15.81 7.27 18.86
CA ASN A 125 14.71 7.88 18.09
C ASN A 125 14.45 7.30 16.67
N PRO A 126 13.86 6.08 16.56
CA PRO A 126 13.39 5.55 15.28
C PRO A 126 12.28 6.42 14.69
N SER A 127 12.12 6.48 13.37
CA SER A 127 10.97 7.10 12.70
C SER A 127 9.67 6.32 12.95
N ARG A 128 8.52 6.98 12.74
CA ARG A 128 7.20 6.31 12.80
C ARG A 128 7.12 5.11 11.84
N VAL A 129 7.78 5.23 10.67
CA VAL A 129 7.82 4.16 9.66
C VAL A 129 8.64 2.99 10.15
N GLU A 130 9.87 3.22 10.63
CA GLU A 130 10.74 2.15 11.16
C GLU A 130 10.10 1.42 12.34
N ALA A 131 9.42 2.16 13.22
CA ALA A 131 8.71 1.60 14.35
C ALA A 131 7.57 0.65 13.89
N VAL A 132 6.74 1.07 12.93
CA VAL A 132 5.64 0.24 12.40
C VAL A 132 6.16 -0.93 11.57
N THR A 133 7.14 -0.72 10.68
CA THR A 133 7.67 -1.80 9.84
C THR A 133 8.36 -2.87 10.68
N SER A 134 9.12 -2.48 11.72
CA SER A 134 9.76 -3.43 12.63
C SER A 134 8.75 -4.29 13.40
N LEU A 135 7.66 -3.69 13.90
CA LEU A 135 6.59 -4.43 14.58
C LEU A 135 5.88 -5.41 13.64
N ILE A 136 5.50 -4.94 12.45
CA ILE A 136 4.82 -5.78 11.44
C ILE A 136 5.74 -6.92 10.99
N TRP A 137 7.02 -6.64 10.74
CA TRP A 137 8.00 -7.65 10.37
C TRP A 137 8.19 -8.71 11.46
N LYS A 138 8.23 -8.31 12.73
CA LYS A 138 8.42 -9.23 13.88
C LYS A 138 7.20 -10.09 14.17
N THR A 139 6.00 -9.61 13.86
CA THR A 139 4.74 -10.25 14.26
C THR A 139 4.58 -11.68 13.69
N PRO A 140 4.75 -11.94 12.38
CA PRO A 140 4.70 -13.30 11.84
C PRO A 140 5.79 -14.22 12.40
N LEU A 141 6.99 -13.69 12.68
CA LEU A 141 8.14 -14.44 13.21
C LEU A 141 7.92 -14.98 14.63
N SER A 142 6.96 -14.39 15.35
CA SER A 142 6.68 -14.72 16.76
C SER A 142 5.52 -15.71 16.90
N ALA A 143 4.92 -16.14 15.79
CA ALA A 143 3.84 -17.14 15.83
C ALA A 143 4.41 -18.53 16.19
N PRO A 144 3.74 -19.32 17.06
CA PRO A 144 4.29 -20.57 17.61
C PRO A 144 4.60 -21.67 16.58
N ASN A 145 4.12 -21.54 15.34
CA ASN A 145 4.41 -22.47 14.24
C ASN A 145 5.30 -21.83 13.15
N TYR A 146 5.90 -20.67 13.40
CA TYR A 146 6.82 -20.04 12.46
C TYR A 146 8.16 -20.77 12.48
N VAL A 147 8.44 -21.52 11.43
CA VAL A 147 9.76 -22.13 11.20
C VAL A 147 10.60 -21.12 10.44
N ARG A 148 11.63 -20.57 11.09
CA ARG A 148 12.62 -19.72 10.42
C ARG A 148 13.26 -20.54 9.29
N PRO A 149 13.16 -20.14 8.01
CA PRO A 149 13.85 -20.85 6.94
C PRO A 149 15.37 -20.85 7.23
N PRO A 150 16.08 -21.98 7.10
CA PRO A 150 17.52 -22.01 7.28
C PRO A 150 18.20 -21.03 6.32
N LEU A 151 19.10 -20.21 6.83
CA LEU A 151 19.68 -19.06 6.13
C LEU A 151 20.53 -19.43 4.89
N VAL A 152 20.82 -20.71 4.64
CA VAL A 152 21.57 -21.16 3.46
C VAL A 152 21.15 -22.57 3.06
N THR A 153 20.00 -22.73 2.39
CA THR A 153 19.78 -23.78 1.40
C THR A 153 19.00 -23.19 0.24
N LYS A 154 19.08 -23.77 -0.96
CA LYS A 154 18.42 -23.34 -2.20
C LYS A 154 16.87 -23.38 -2.17
N GLN A 155 16.24 -23.15 -1.02
CA GLN A 155 14.80 -23.18 -0.80
C GLN A 155 14.26 -21.80 -0.41
N GLU A 156 12.98 -21.62 -0.70
CA GLU A 156 12.20 -20.38 -0.73
C GLU A 156 12.49 -19.40 0.42
N VAL A 157 13.11 -18.26 0.10
CA VAL A 157 13.20 -17.12 1.03
C VAL A 157 11.83 -16.47 1.12
N GLU A 158 11.23 -16.51 2.32
CA GLU A 158 10.02 -15.76 2.60
C GLU A 158 10.34 -14.26 2.60
N MET A 159 9.66 -13.51 1.74
CA MET A 159 9.94 -12.09 1.53
C MET A 159 8.72 -11.25 1.93
N TYR A 160 8.92 -10.27 2.81
CA TYR A 160 7.92 -9.22 3.09
C TYR A 160 8.29 -7.93 2.36
N ARG A 161 7.30 -7.31 1.74
CA ARG A 161 7.46 -6.10 0.91
C ARG A 161 6.74 -4.94 1.56
N PHE A 162 7.43 -3.81 1.68
CA PHE A 162 6.86 -2.59 2.22
C PHE A 162 6.88 -1.49 1.17
N SER A 163 5.72 -0.93 0.89
CA SER A 163 5.55 0.25 0.05
C SER A 163 5.12 1.41 0.93
N ASN A 164 5.92 2.46 0.98
CA ASN A 164 5.66 3.63 1.83
C ASN A 164 4.99 4.76 1.04
N TRP A 165 3.73 5.03 1.33
CA TRP A 165 2.89 6.04 0.68
C TRP A 165 2.54 7.22 1.61
N ILE A 166 3.11 7.27 2.82
CA ILE A 166 2.80 8.25 3.88
C ILE A 166 2.98 9.70 3.42
N ARG A 167 3.97 9.99 2.58
CA ARG A 167 4.27 11.36 2.12
C ARG A 167 3.53 11.76 0.85
N PHE A 168 2.72 10.89 0.28
CA PHE A 168 1.95 11.24 -0.91
C PHE A 168 0.70 12.04 -0.51
N PRO A 169 0.40 13.15 -1.22
CA PRO A 169 -0.64 14.11 -0.84
C PRO A 169 -2.06 13.62 -1.16
N PHE A 170 -2.38 12.33 -1.01
CA PHE A 170 -3.68 11.78 -1.41
C PHE A 170 -4.86 12.46 -0.71
N TYR A 171 -4.73 12.78 0.58
CA TYR A 171 -5.74 13.53 1.34
C TYR A 171 -5.81 15.04 0.99
N ASN A 172 -4.92 15.54 0.14
CA ASN A 172 -4.93 16.92 -0.36
C ASN A 172 -5.45 17.04 -1.81
N ILE A 173 -5.76 15.92 -2.47
CA ILE A 173 -6.28 15.93 -3.85
C ILE A 173 -7.70 16.49 -3.86
N ASP A 174 -7.89 17.65 -4.48
CA ASP A 174 -9.19 18.35 -4.53
C ASP A 174 -9.56 18.67 -5.98
N PHE A 175 -10.58 17.97 -6.47
CA PHE A 175 -11.12 18.11 -7.81
C PHE A 175 -12.08 19.32 -7.97
N GLY A 176 -12.24 20.14 -6.93
CA GLY A 176 -13.16 21.28 -6.90
C GLY A 176 -14.43 21.05 -6.07
N PHE A 177 -14.61 19.84 -5.53
CA PHE A 177 -15.72 19.48 -4.63
C PHE A 177 -15.25 19.13 -3.21
N GLY A 178 -14.01 19.49 -2.87
CA GLY A 178 -13.44 19.29 -1.55
C GLY A 178 -12.46 18.11 -1.46
N LYS A 179 -11.72 18.08 -0.35
CA LYS A 179 -10.71 17.06 -0.06
C LYS A 179 -11.31 15.69 0.31
N PRO A 180 -10.60 14.58 0.09
CA PRO A 180 -11.13 13.26 0.37
C PRO A 180 -11.35 13.06 1.87
N ILE A 181 -12.49 12.46 2.22
CA ILE A 181 -12.76 12.04 3.60
C ILE A 181 -12.07 10.72 3.95
N TRP A 182 -11.76 9.92 2.93
CA TRP A 182 -11.08 8.63 3.05
C TRP A 182 -10.32 8.31 1.76
N VAL A 183 -9.14 7.71 1.91
CA VAL A 183 -8.33 7.18 0.81
C VAL A 183 -7.95 5.75 1.18
N CYS A 184 -8.13 4.81 0.25
CA CYS A 184 -7.82 3.40 0.46
C CYS A 184 -7.16 2.77 -0.75
N THR A 185 -6.48 1.64 -0.53
CA THR A 185 -6.10 0.70 -1.59
C THR A 185 -7.02 -0.51 -1.59
N THR A 186 -7.07 -1.25 -2.70
CA THR A 186 -7.84 -2.50 -2.79
C THR A 186 -7.00 -3.71 -2.35
N ASN A 187 -7.60 -4.91 -2.40
CA ASN A 187 -6.85 -6.13 -2.15
C ASN A 187 -5.75 -6.29 -3.18
N VAL A 188 -4.48 -6.24 -2.77
CA VAL A 188 -3.34 -6.53 -3.64
C VAL A 188 -3.07 -8.04 -3.56
N PRO A 189 -3.27 -8.83 -4.63
CA PRO A 189 -3.14 -10.30 -4.58
C PRO A 189 -1.67 -10.73 -4.64
N ILE A 190 -0.81 -10.05 -3.89
CA ILE A 190 0.61 -10.36 -3.75
C ILE A 190 0.83 -10.76 -2.31
N LYS A 191 1.34 -11.97 -2.07
CA LYS A 191 1.62 -12.45 -0.71
C LYS A 191 2.65 -11.56 -0.02
N ASN A 192 2.45 -11.32 1.28
CA ASN A 192 3.38 -10.61 2.17
C ASN A 192 3.69 -9.17 1.73
N ILE A 193 2.71 -8.44 1.17
CA ILE A 193 2.85 -7.01 0.86
C ILE A 193 2.19 -6.14 1.94
N VAL A 194 2.83 -5.03 2.26
CA VAL A 194 2.35 -4.02 3.21
C VAL A 194 2.43 -2.66 2.53
N VAL A 195 1.31 -1.95 2.47
CA VAL A 195 1.25 -0.55 2.00
C VAL A 195 1.00 0.34 3.21
N LEU A 196 1.91 1.27 3.48
CA LEU A 196 1.80 2.23 4.57
C LEU A 196 1.25 3.55 4.04
N MET A 197 0.12 4.00 4.57
CA MET A 197 -0.52 5.26 4.22
C MET A 197 -0.62 6.16 5.45
N SER A 198 -0.67 7.48 5.25
CA SER A 198 -0.99 8.40 6.35
C SER A 198 -2.46 8.28 6.72
N THR A 199 -2.78 8.45 8.00
CA THR A 199 -4.17 8.77 8.38
C THR A 199 -4.57 10.12 7.81
N ARG A 200 -5.88 10.41 7.75
CA ARG A 200 -6.39 11.72 7.29
C ARG A 200 -5.80 12.91 8.06
N SER A 201 -5.53 12.75 9.35
CA SER A 201 -4.90 13.76 10.21
C SER A 201 -3.39 13.94 9.96
N GLY A 202 -2.73 12.98 9.31
CA GLY A 202 -1.29 13.00 8.99
C GLY A 202 -0.34 12.59 10.13
N ASP A 203 -0.86 12.46 11.35
CA ASP A 203 -0.11 12.12 12.56
C ASP A 203 -0.11 10.60 12.87
N GLY A 204 -0.99 9.82 12.24
CA GLY A 204 -1.05 8.37 12.30
C GLY A 204 -0.57 7.65 11.03
N ILE A 205 -0.55 6.32 11.08
CA ILE A 205 -0.25 5.42 9.96
C ILE A 205 -1.37 4.39 9.81
N GLU A 206 -1.84 4.20 8.58
CA GLU A 206 -2.67 3.07 8.17
C GLU A 206 -1.79 2.04 7.44
N ALA A 207 -1.62 0.86 8.02
CA ALA A 207 -0.94 -0.26 7.40
C ALA A 207 -1.96 -1.19 6.74
N TRP A 208 -1.93 -1.25 5.40
CA TRP A 208 -2.70 -2.19 4.60
C TRP A 208 -1.86 -3.44 4.39
N VAL A 209 -2.12 -4.47 5.20
CA VAL A 209 -1.33 -5.69 5.27
C VAL A 209 -2.04 -6.78 4.49
N THR A 210 -1.37 -7.35 3.49
CA THR A 210 -1.84 -8.48 2.71
C THR A 210 -1.08 -9.74 3.10
N LEU A 211 -1.80 -10.74 3.60
CA LEU A 211 -1.25 -12.05 3.99
C LEU A 211 -2.17 -13.15 3.48
N ALA A 212 -1.68 -14.38 3.50
CA ALA A 212 -2.54 -15.56 3.37
C ALA A 212 -3.59 -15.58 4.49
N GLU A 213 -4.81 -16.06 4.20
CA GLU A 213 -5.95 -16.03 5.14
C GLU A 213 -5.59 -16.61 6.53
N GLN A 214 -4.96 -17.78 6.54
CA GLN A 214 -4.50 -18.47 7.75
C GLN A 214 -3.41 -17.74 8.53
N VAL A 215 -2.56 -16.96 7.85
CA VAL A 215 -1.52 -16.15 8.49
C VAL A 215 -2.14 -14.88 9.05
N MET A 216 -3.06 -14.24 8.31
CA MET A 216 -3.80 -13.06 8.75
C MET A 216 -4.57 -13.34 10.05
N ALA A 217 -5.25 -14.49 10.15
CA ALA A 217 -6.00 -14.86 11.36
C ALA A 217 -5.12 -14.92 12.62
N LYS A 218 -3.84 -15.30 12.48
CA LYS A 218 -2.87 -15.28 13.59
C LYS A 218 -2.30 -13.89 13.82
N PHE A 219 -2.04 -13.16 12.74
CA PHE A 219 -1.51 -11.80 12.77
C PHE A 219 -2.45 -10.86 13.56
N GLU A 220 -3.75 -10.93 13.31
CA GLU A 220 -4.77 -10.14 14.01
C GLU A 220 -4.87 -10.41 15.50
N CYS A 221 -4.53 -11.63 15.93
CA CYS A 221 -4.56 -12.02 17.35
C CYS A 221 -3.23 -11.75 18.06
N HIS A 222 -2.23 -11.16 17.39
CA HIS A 222 -0.92 -10.96 17.99
C HIS A 222 -0.97 -9.85 19.04
N HIS A 223 -0.69 -10.20 20.30
CA HIS A 223 -0.79 -9.30 21.45
C HIS A 223 -0.03 -7.98 21.27
N GLU A 224 1.21 -8.02 20.75
CA GLU A 224 2.01 -6.80 20.54
C GLU A 224 1.46 -5.94 19.41
N LEU A 225 0.79 -6.53 18.41
CA LEU A 225 0.14 -5.75 17.35
C LEU A 225 -1.08 -5.03 17.92
N LEU A 226 -1.90 -5.74 18.68
CA LEU A 226 -3.11 -5.22 19.32
C LEU A 226 -2.82 -4.15 20.39
N GLU A 227 -1.60 -4.12 20.94
CA GLU A 227 -1.13 -3.06 21.84
C GLU A 227 -1.05 -1.70 21.13
N PHE A 228 -0.73 -1.68 19.83
CA PHE A 228 -0.42 -0.44 19.10
C PHE A 228 -1.35 -0.15 17.91
N ALA A 229 -2.11 -1.13 17.44
CA ALA A 229 -2.95 -1.00 16.27
C ALA A 229 -4.39 -1.43 16.54
N SER A 230 -5.34 -0.68 15.98
CA SER A 230 -6.72 -1.12 15.82
C SER A 230 -6.94 -1.70 14.42
N SER A 231 -7.68 -2.81 14.31
CA SER A 231 -8.15 -3.34 13.04
C SER A 231 -9.56 -2.84 12.75
N THR A 232 -9.84 -2.50 11.49
CA THR A 232 -11.16 -2.07 11.02
C THR A 232 -11.42 -2.52 9.60
#